data_AF-A0AAD9KFX0-F1
#
_entry.id   AF-A0AAD9KFX0-F1
#
_cell.length_a   1.000
_cell.length_b   1.000
_cell.length_c   1.000
_cell.angle_alpha   90.00
_cell.angle_beta   90.00
_cell.angle_gamma   90.00
#
_symmetry.space_group_name_H-M   'P 1'
#
loop_
_entity.id
_entity.type
_entity.pdbx_description
1 polymer ?
#
loop_
_entity_poly.entity_id
_entity_poly.type
_entity_poly.pdbx_seq_one_letter_code
_entity_poly.pdbx_strand_id
1 'polypeptide(L)'
;MDEGEEDMAKWTEIPVDRMLTESDDAYLQQAEAVVEDVYRVLGRPRGLRIGEEPDRDGQYYHYLTKWIYALGQLGKVKPEYHQRAVQLVKDIHPAFVVPGVGVHWKMKEDLSGPYPGFGLGGLDYYDGYVQYKLLDAVALSSEIEDMDLGLGESLWISHFFPDEPWAKVLRKRSEETLASMWINTGNGGFFCRHPQQRNTKFAFTNFGVSYGLASWKIWPERVDRINQFFECYQSHDEYDTKSESMLTTMWVDVAPDRGYFCREPGHKKVKFAFTNFGVSYALQSVGLWPERVNKVNAFFESYKSQDEYDTDAITHVMHLNSLFPGVFVASYKAVSG
;
A
#
# COMPACT_ATOMS: atom_id res chain seq x y z
N MET A 1 2.12 -38.94 12.60
CA MET A 1 0.89 -38.20 12.93
C MET A 1 1.32 -37.25 14.01
N ASP A 2 1.58 -36.03 13.59
CA ASP A 2 2.40 -35.05 14.30
C ASP A 2 1.47 -34.12 15.07
N GLU A 3 1.76 -33.89 16.35
CA GLU A 3 0.94 -33.23 17.37
C GLU A 3 0.80 -31.70 17.18
N GLY A 4 0.86 -31.21 15.93
CA GLY A 4 0.92 -29.78 15.61
C GLY A 4 -0.37 -29.14 15.07
N GLU A 5 -1.39 -29.93 14.71
CA GLU A 5 -2.63 -29.39 14.11
C GLU A 5 -3.75 -29.07 15.12
N GLU A 6 -3.65 -29.53 16.38
CA GLU A 6 -4.75 -29.38 17.36
C GLU A 6 -4.80 -27.99 18.04
N ASP A 7 -3.75 -27.18 18.01
CA ASP A 7 -3.70 -25.92 18.77
C ASP A 7 -4.09 -24.65 17.98
N MET A 8 -4.20 -24.74 16.65
CA MET A 8 -4.65 -23.62 15.80
C MET A 8 -6.18 -23.47 15.76
N ALA A 9 -6.92 -24.50 16.17
CA ALA A 9 -8.39 -24.50 16.18
C ALA A 9 -9.03 -23.82 17.41
N LYS A 10 -8.24 -23.37 18.40
CA LYS A 10 -8.77 -22.73 19.62
C LYS A 10 -9.11 -21.24 19.46
N TRP A 11 -8.71 -20.60 18.37
CA TRP A 11 -8.86 -19.15 18.20
C TRP A 11 -10.02 -18.72 17.30
N THR A 12 -10.78 -19.65 16.71
CA THR A 12 -11.75 -19.34 15.64
C THR A 12 -13.19 -19.13 16.08
N GLU A 13 -13.58 -19.41 17.33
CA GLU A 13 -14.96 -19.16 17.77
C GLU A 13 -15.02 -18.73 19.24
N ILE A 14 -14.92 -17.42 19.51
CA ILE A 14 -15.48 -16.86 20.75
C ILE A 14 -16.99 -16.75 20.51
N PRO A 15 -17.85 -17.49 21.23
CA PRO A 15 -19.29 -17.41 21.05
C PRO A 15 -19.76 -15.99 21.33
N VAL A 16 -20.39 -15.36 20.33
CA VAL A 16 -20.98 -14.01 20.42
C VAL A 16 -22.13 -13.95 21.44
N ASP A 17 -22.60 -15.10 21.90
CA ASP A 17 -23.75 -15.29 22.81
C ASP A 17 -23.37 -15.77 24.23
N ARG A 18 -22.11 -15.60 24.64
CA ARG A 18 -21.73 -15.87 26.04
C ARG A 18 -22.21 -14.72 26.94
N MET A 19 -22.98 -15.04 27.99
CA MET A 19 -23.30 -14.08 29.05
C MET A 19 -22.01 -13.54 29.68
N LEU A 20 -21.93 -12.20 29.78
CA LEU A 20 -20.85 -11.49 30.44
C LEU A 20 -20.75 -11.94 31.91
N THR A 21 -19.53 -12.22 32.34
CA THR A 21 -19.19 -12.53 33.73
C THR A 21 -18.84 -11.26 34.51
N GLU A 22 -18.78 -11.32 35.85
CA GLU A 22 -18.34 -10.17 36.67
C GLU A 22 -16.93 -9.65 36.28
N SER A 23 -16.05 -10.52 35.78
CA SER A 23 -14.75 -10.10 35.24
C SER A 23 -14.87 -9.36 33.91
N ASP A 24 -15.84 -9.73 33.07
CA ASP A 24 -16.08 -9.07 31.79
C ASP A 24 -16.67 -7.66 32.01
N ASP A 25 -17.51 -7.49 33.03
CA ASP A 25 -18.03 -6.18 33.44
C ASP A 25 -16.91 -5.24 33.94
N ALA A 26 -15.94 -5.77 34.69
CA ALA A 26 -14.78 -4.99 35.13
C ALA A 26 -13.91 -4.53 33.94
N TYR A 27 -13.70 -5.39 32.93
CA TYR A 27 -12.97 -5.02 31.71
C TYR A 27 -13.73 -3.98 30.87
N LEU A 28 -15.06 -4.09 30.78
CA LEU A 28 -15.87 -3.10 30.09
C LEU A 28 -15.78 -1.73 30.76
N GLN A 29 -15.90 -1.67 32.09
CA GLN A 29 -15.74 -0.41 32.83
C GLN A 29 -14.35 0.21 32.62
N GLN A 30 -13.30 -0.60 32.61
CA GLN A 30 -11.94 -0.11 32.32
C GLN A 30 -11.82 0.41 30.88
N ALA A 31 -12.41 -0.29 29.90
CA ALA A 31 -12.40 0.17 28.51
C ALA A 31 -13.11 1.52 28.35
N GLU A 32 -14.26 1.71 29.00
CA GLU A 32 -14.98 2.99 29.01
C GLU A 32 -14.16 4.11 29.65
N ALA A 33 -13.53 3.84 30.80
CA ALA A 33 -12.64 4.79 31.47
C ALA A 33 -11.46 5.21 30.57
N VAL A 34 -10.86 4.26 29.84
CA VAL A 34 -9.80 4.56 28.86
C VAL A 34 -10.33 5.45 27.74
N VAL A 35 -11.56 5.22 27.25
CA VAL A 35 -12.17 6.10 26.24
C VAL A 35 -12.37 7.51 26.80
N GLU A 36 -12.90 7.65 28.02
CA GLU A 36 -13.07 8.95 28.66
C GLU A 36 -11.74 9.69 28.81
N ASP A 37 -10.70 9.01 29.28
CA ASP A 37 -9.37 9.60 29.45
C ASP A 37 -8.74 10.02 28.12
N VAL A 38 -8.82 9.20 27.08
CA VAL A 38 -8.30 9.54 25.74
C VAL A 38 -8.99 10.78 25.19
N TYR A 39 -10.33 10.87 25.26
CA TYR A 39 -11.03 12.05 24.76
C TYR A 39 -10.82 13.29 25.65
N ARG A 40 -10.65 13.11 26.96
CA ARG A 40 -10.34 14.21 27.89
C ARG A 40 -8.95 14.81 27.66
N VAL A 41 -7.94 13.96 27.44
CA VAL A 41 -6.54 14.38 27.36
C VAL A 41 -6.12 14.70 25.92
N LEU A 42 -6.49 13.83 24.98
CA LEU A 42 -6.03 13.89 23.58
C LEU A 42 -7.09 14.43 22.63
N GLY A 43 -8.34 14.58 23.07
CA GLY A 43 -9.46 15.05 22.27
C GLY A 43 -9.20 16.37 21.57
N ARG A 44 -9.55 16.44 20.28
CA ARG A 44 -9.62 17.67 19.51
C ARG A 44 -11.05 17.82 18.95
N PRO A 45 -11.44 19.02 18.48
CA PRO A 45 -12.75 19.19 17.84
C PRO A 45 -13.00 18.18 16.71
N ARG A 46 -11.93 17.77 16.02
CA ARG A 46 -11.89 16.65 15.08
C ARG A 46 -10.66 15.82 15.36
N GLY A 47 -10.83 14.53 15.62
CA GLY A 47 -9.73 13.61 15.84
C GLY A 47 -9.05 13.69 17.21
N LEU A 48 -7.84 13.15 17.29
CA LEU A 48 -7.08 12.96 18.53
C LEU A 48 -5.61 13.33 18.32
N ARG A 49 -5.04 14.04 19.29
CA ARG A 49 -3.61 14.29 19.36
C ARG A 49 -2.84 13.00 19.66
N ILE A 50 -1.57 12.93 19.24
CA ILE A 50 -0.67 11.79 19.52
C ILE A 50 -0.43 11.56 21.02
N GLY A 51 -0.19 12.62 21.80
CA GLY A 51 0.10 12.51 23.23
C GLY A 51 -0.05 13.82 23.99
N GLU A 52 0.06 13.76 25.31
CA GLU A 52 -0.11 14.92 26.19
C GLU A 52 1.08 15.89 26.12
N GLU A 53 2.30 15.35 26.03
CA GLU A 53 3.54 16.12 26.04
C GLU A 53 3.64 17.10 24.86
N PRO A 54 4.29 18.27 25.02
CA PRO A 54 4.39 19.30 23.99
C PRO A 54 4.95 18.82 22.65
N ASP A 55 5.91 17.88 22.66
CA ASP A 55 6.56 17.32 21.48
C ASP A 55 5.75 16.20 20.79
N ARG A 56 4.62 15.79 21.38
CA ARG A 56 3.69 14.79 20.82
C ARG A 56 2.50 15.46 20.16
N ASP A 57 2.77 16.52 19.42
CA ASP A 57 1.78 17.34 18.73
C ASP A 57 1.32 16.78 17.39
N GLY A 58 0.20 17.30 16.91
CA GLY A 58 -0.43 16.86 15.68
C GLY A 58 -1.22 15.57 15.86
N GLN A 59 -1.67 15.03 14.73
CA GLN A 59 -2.47 13.81 14.67
C GLN A 59 -1.84 12.82 13.69
N TYR A 60 -1.72 11.56 14.09
CA TYR A 60 -1.16 10.48 13.25
C TYR A 60 -2.28 9.60 12.73
N TYR A 61 -2.31 9.38 11.43
CA TYR A 61 -3.35 8.55 10.81
C TYR A 61 -3.31 7.12 11.36
N HIS A 62 -2.11 6.54 11.49
CA HIS A 62 -1.93 5.20 12.05
C HIS A 62 -2.50 5.06 13.47
N TYR A 63 -2.30 6.04 14.35
CA TYR A 63 -2.85 5.98 15.71
C TYR A 63 -4.36 6.16 15.73
N LEU A 64 -4.88 7.03 14.87
CA LEU A 64 -6.32 7.20 14.70
C LEU A 64 -6.97 5.90 14.20
N THR A 65 -6.37 5.20 13.24
CA THR A 65 -6.90 3.92 12.74
C THR A 65 -6.87 2.81 13.80
N LYS A 66 -5.86 2.77 14.68
CA LYS A 66 -5.87 1.86 15.85
C LYS A 66 -6.97 2.20 16.85
N TRP A 67 -7.20 3.49 17.09
CA TRP A 67 -8.26 3.92 17.99
C TRP A 67 -9.66 3.64 17.43
N ILE A 68 -9.85 3.84 16.12
CA ILE A 68 -11.08 3.49 15.39
C ILE A 68 -11.38 1.99 15.54
N TYR A 69 -10.36 1.14 15.41
CA TYR A 69 -10.51 -0.30 15.65
C TYR A 69 -10.92 -0.62 17.09
N ALA A 70 -10.27 0.00 18.09
CA ALA A 70 -10.61 -0.22 19.49
C ALA A 70 -12.05 0.17 19.81
N LEU A 71 -12.49 1.35 19.34
CA LEU A 71 -13.88 1.80 19.46
C LEU A 71 -14.85 0.87 18.72
N GLY A 72 -14.47 0.37 17.54
CA GLY A 72 -15.25 -0.60 16.79
C GLY A 72 -15.42 -1.94 17.53
N GLN A 73 -14.38 -2.44 18.20
CA GLN A 73 -14.48 -3.65 19.03
C GLN A 73 -15.41 -3.43 20.22
N LEU A 74 -15.28 -2.31 20.94
CA LEU A 74 -16.20 -1.96 22.03
C LEU A 74 -17.63 -1.78 21.51
N GLY A 75 -17.77 -1.24 20.30
CA GLY A 75 -19.02 -1.08 19.55
C GLY A 75 -19.82 -2.36 19.33
N LYS A 76 -19.16 -3.53 19.31
CA LYS A 76 -19.82 -4.83 19.20
C LYS A 76 -20.65 -5.18 20.44
N VAL A 77 -20.27 -4.63 21.60
CA VAL A 77 -20.96 -4.84 22.89
C VAL A 77 -21.82 -3.61 23.24
N LYS A 78 -21.32 -2.40 22.95
CA LYS A 78 -21.94 -1.11 23.26
C LYS A 78 -22.06 -0.23 22.00
N PRO A 79 -23.20 -0.28 21.28
CA PRO A 79 -23.36 0.31 19.95
C PRO A 79 -23.01 1.80 19.82
N GLU A 80 -23.07 2.57 20.89
CA GLU A 80 -22.68 3.98 20.92
C GLU A 80 -21.21 4.20 20.56
N TYR A 81 -20.31 3.24 20.85
CA TYR A 81 -18.90 3.35 20.49
C TYR A 81 -18.64 3.05 19.01
N HIS A 82 -19.48 2.22 18.38
CA HIS A 82 -19.47 2.05 16.92
C HIS A 82 -19.81 3.38 16.24
N GLN A 83 -20.86 4.07 16.70
CA GLN A 83 -21.25 5.39 16.18
C GLN A 83 -20.12 6.43 16.35
N ARG A 84 -19.45 6.43 17.51
CA ARG A 84 -18.28 7.30 17.75
C ARG A 84 -17.13 6.99 16.80
N ALA A 85 -16.85 5.71 16.53
CA ALA A 85 -15.82 5.31 15.59
C ALA A 85 -16.13 5.77 14.16
N VAL A 86 -17.39 5.61 13.71
CA VAL A 86 -17.86 6.08 12.40
C VAL A 86 -17.74 7.60 12.30
N GLN A 87 -18.12 8.34 13.35
CA GLN A 87 -18.00 9.79 13.36
C GLN A 87 -16.53 10.23 13.31
N LEU A 88 -15.65 9.55 14.06
CA LEU A 88 -14.22 9.84 14.04
C LEU A 88 -13.62 9.68 12.64
N VAL A 89 -13.98 8.62 11.90
CA VAL A 89 -13.59 8.45 10.50
C VAL A 89 -14.01 9.67 9.66
N LYS A 90 -15.27 10.06 9.76
CA LYS A 90 -15.85 11.18 8.98
C LYS A 90 -15.17 12.51 9.30
N ASP A 91 -14.78 12.72 10.55
CA ASP A 91 -14.13 13.96 10.98
C ASP A 91 -12.70 14.09 10.44
N ILE A 92 -11.94 12.99 10.37
CA ILE A 92 -10.52 13.02 10.00
C ILE A 92 -10.29 12.76 8.50
N HIS A 93 -11.12 11.94 7.86
CA HIS A 93 -10.88 11.45 6.49
C HIS A 93 -10.62 12.58 5.48
N PRO A 94 -11.42 13.66 5.42
CA PRO A 94 -11.22 14.73 4.43
C PRO A 94 -9.90 15.49 4.57
N ALA A 95 -9.27 15.44 5.75
CA ALA A 95 -8.00 16.12 5.99
C ALA A 95 -6.81 15.21 5.69
N PHE A 96 -6.94 13.92 5.98
CA PHE A 96 -5.87 12.94 5.86
C PHE A 96 -5.77 12.31 4.46
N VAL A 97 -6.91 12.00 3.85
CA VAL A 97 -6.96 11.27 2.58
C VAL A 97 -6.98 12.24 1.42
N VAL A 98 -6.07 12.03 0.47
CA VAL A 98 -6.03 12.71 -0.81
C VAL A 98 -6.43 11.68 -1.87
N PRO A 99 -7.69 11.69 -2.35
CA PRO A 99 -8.19 10.68 -3.27
C PRO A 99 -7.30 10.51 -4.50
N GLY A 100 -6.93 9.25 -4.79
CA GLY A 100 -6.05 8.90 -5.91
C GLY A 100 -4.56 9.18 -5.69
N VAL A 101 -4.17 9.85 -4.61
CA VAL A 101 -2.77 10.19 -4.28
C VAL A 101 -2.26 9.35 -3.11
N GLY A 102 -2.96 9.33 -1.98
CA GLY A 102 -2.53 8.62 -0.77
C GLY A 102 -3.11 9.21 0.50
N VAL A 103 -2.53 8.84 1.65
CA VAL A 103 -2.89 9.39 2.96
C VAL A 103 -1.69 10.16 3.52
N HIS A 104 -1.90 11.34 4.09
CA HIS A 104 -0.89 12.01 4.89
C HIS A 104 -0.66 11.24 6.20
N TRP A 105 0.56 10.83 6.53
CA TRP A 105 0.78 10.14 7.81
C TRP A 105 0.62 11.04 9.05
N LYS A 106 0.90 12.35 8.95
CA LYS A 106 0.80 13.32 10.06
C LYS A 106 0.11 14.62 9.62
N MET A 107 -0.85 15.08 10.43
CA MET A 107 -1.55 16.36 10.29
C MET A 107 -1.33 17.26 11.50
N LYS A 108 -1.56 18.57 11.34
CA LYS A 108 -1.69 19.50 12.48
C LYS A 108 -2.88 19.14 13.36
N GLU A 109 -2.87 19.57 14.62
CA GLU A 109 -3.92 19.22 15.60
C GLU A 109 -5.33 19.70 15.22
N ASP A 110 -5.42 20.81 14.50
CA ASP A 110 -6.67 21.37 14.00
C ASP A 110 -7.10 20.79 12.64
N LEU A 111 -6.28 19.91 12.08
CA LEU A 111 -6.41 19.35 10.73
C LEU A 111 -6.44 20.42 9.63
N SER A 112 -5.84 21.60 9.85
CA SER A 112 -5.75 22.68 8.85
C SER A 112 -4.81 22.37 7.68
N GLY A 113 -3.95 21.37 7.83
CA GLY A 113 -3.08 20.88 6.77
C GLY A 113 -2.03 19.89 7.27
N PRO A 114 -1.22 19.36 6.33
CA PRO A 114 -0.12 18.44 6.65
C PRO A 114 0.86 19.06 7.63
N TYR A 115 1.42 18.20 8.48
CA TYR A 115 2.43 18.65 9.41
C TYR A 115 3.77 18.91 8.67
N PRO A 116 4.48 20.03 8.93
CA PRO A 116 5.70 20.35 8.19
C PRO A 116 6.79 19.28 8.31
N GLY A 117 7.35 18.85 7.18
CA GLY A 117 8.39 17.81 7.11
C GLY A 117 7.87 16.38 6.98
N PHE A 118 6.55 16.20 6.89
CA PHE A 118 5.89 14.89 6.83
C PHE A 118 5.19 14.72 5.47
N GLY A 119 5.44 13.60 4.77
CA GLY A 119 4.86 13.27 3.46
C GLY A 119 3.58 12.42 3.50
N LEU A 120 3.47 11.48 2.55
CA LEU A 120 2.39 10.49 2.50
C LEU A 120 2.81 9.23 3.27
N GLY A 121 1.90 8.64 4.03
CA GLY A 121 2.09 7.36 4.70
C GLY A 121 2.04 6.20 3.71
N GLY A 122 3.03 5.30 3.81
CA GLY A 122 3.13 4.15 2.92
C GLY A 122 2.01 3.13 3.13
N LEU A 123 1.96 2.50 4.31
CA LEU A 123 0.96 1.48 4.65
C LEU A 123 -0.30 2.04 5.32
N ASP A 124 -0.26 3.30 5.75
CA ASP A 124 -1.39 3.97 6.41
C ASP A 124 -2.67 3.92 5.57
N TYR A 125 -2.52 4.00 4.25
CA TYR A 125 -3.61 3.87 3.31
C TYR A 125 -4.30 2.49 3.35
N TYR A 126 -3.51 1.41 3.49
CA TYR A 126 -4.04 0.05 3.64
C TYR A 126 -4.69 -0.14 5.01
N ASP A 127 -4.06 0.37 6.06
CA ASP A 127 -4.58 0.28 7.43
C ASP A 127 -5.96 0.94 7.51
N GLY A 128 -6.09 2.18 7.03
CA GLY A 128 -7.39 2.88 7.00
C GLY A 128 -8.45 2.14 6.18
N TYR A 129 -8.11 1.64 4.98
CA TYR A 129 -9.06 0.87 4.16
C TYR A 129 -9.60 -0.35 4.91
N VAL A 130 -8.71 -1.14 5.53
CA VAL A 130 -9.09 -2.35 6.28
C VAL A 130 -9.95 -1.97 7.48
N GLN A 131 -9.54 -0.96 8.26
CA GLN A 131 -10.29 -0.56 9.45
C GLN A 131 -11.67 0.01 9.13
N TYR A 132 -11.81 0.79 8.06
CA TYR A 132 -13.12 1.32 7.65
C TYR A 132 -14.06 0.20 7.21
N LYS A 133 -13.54 -0.77 6.46
CA LYS A 133 -14.29 -1.96 6.04
C LYS A 133 -14.75 -2.83 7.20
N LEU A 134 -13.88 -3.05 8.19
CA LEU A 134 -14.18 -3.84 9.39
C LEU A 134 -15.16 -3.11 10.31
N LEU A 135 -15.12 -1.79 10.34
CA LEU A 135 -16.00 -0.98 11.16
C LEU A 135 -17.42 -0.93 10.60
N ASP A 136 -17.60 -0.41 9.38
CA ASP A 136 -18.90 -0.33 8.72
C ASP A 136 -18.75 -0.01 7.22
N ALA A 137 -18.78 -1.06 6.39
CA ALA A 137 -18.62 -0.91 4.94
C ALA A 137 -19.78 -0.15 4.25
N VAL A 138 -20.93 -0.01 4.90
CA VAL A 138 -22.09 0.70 4.35
C VAL A 138 -22.05 2.16 4.79
N ALA A 139 -21.84 2.44 6.07
CA ALA A 139 -21.83 3.79 6.60
C ALA A 139 -20.61 4.61 6.15
N LEU A 140 -19.53 3.94 5.74
CA LEU A 140 -18.25 4.52 5.29
C LEU A 140 -17.97 4.26 3.79
N SER A 141 -18.99 3.96 3.00
CA SER A 141 -18.80 3.59 1.58
C SER A 141 -18.06 4.66 0.79
N SER A 142 -18.36 5.94 1.03
CA SER A 142 -17.68 7.08 0.41
C SER A 142 -16.18 7.15 0.74
N GLU A 143 -15.85 7.03 2.03
CA GLU A 143 -14.48 7.11 2.51
C GLU A 143 -13.67 5.90 2.01
N ILE A 144 -14.30 4.73 1.93
CA ILE A 144 -13.71 3.52 1.36
C ILE A 144 -13.45 3.67 -0.15
N GLU A 145 -14.35 4.32 -0.89
CA GLU A 145 -14.17 4.59 -2.32
C GLU A 145 -12.99 5.50 -2.60
N ASP A 146 -12.74 6.50 -1.75
CA ASP A 146 -11.55 7.35 -1.82
C ASP A 146 -10.25 6.55 -1.60
N MET A 147 -10.34 5.40 -0.93
CA MET A 147 -9.24 4.51 -0.60
C MET A 147 -9.05 3.38 -1.63
N ASP A 148 -8.83 3.74 -2.89
CA ASP A 148 -8.39 2.84 -3.97
C ASP A 148 -7.01 2.22 -3.65
N LEU A 149 -7.01 1.03 -3.05
CA LEU A 149 -5.81 0.25 -2.76
C LEU A 149 -5.03 0.02 -4.05
N GLY A 150 -3.69 0.02 -4.01
CA GLY A 150 -2.88 -0.32 -5.18
C GLY A 150 -3.27 -1.70 -5.72
N LEU A 151 -4.14 -1.74 -6.73
CA LEU A 151 -4.85 -2.97 -7.12
C LEU A 151 -3.90 -4.07 -7.59
N GLY A 152 -2.77 -3.70 -8.18
CA GLY A 152 -1.68 -4.62 -8.53
C GLY A 152 -0.99 -5.25 -7.31
N GLU A 153 -0.72 -4.45 -6.28
CA GLU A 153 -0.12 -4.92 -5.03
C GLU A 153 -1.10 -5.80 -4.26
N SER A 154 -2.38 -5.41 -4.20
CA SER A 154 -3.46 -6.20 -3.61
C SER A 154 -3.60 -7.58 -4.27
N LEU A 155 -3.51 -7.63 -5.61
CA LEU A 155 -3.48 -8.88 -6.35
C LEU A 155 -2.20 -9.68 -6.06
N TRP A 156 -1.04 -9.03 -6.04
CA TRP A 156 0.20 -9.72 -5.72
C TRP A 156 0.19 -10.29 -4.29
N ILE A 157 -0.13 -9.52 -3.26
CA ILE A 157 -0.06 -10.04 -1.88
C ILE A 157 -1.08 -11.16 -1.63
N SER A 158 -2.27 -11.07 -2.22
CA SER A 158 -3.29 -12.12 -2.09
C SER A 158 -2.90 -13.43 -2.78
N HIS A 159 -2.02 -13.41 -3.78
CA HIS A 159 -1.64 -14.64 -4.52
C HIS A 159 -0.85 -15.63 -3.67
N PHE A 160 -0.14 -15.17 -2.64
CA PHE A 160 0.63 -16.03 -1.73
C PHE A 160 -0.27 -16.90 -0.84
N PHE A 161 -1.52 -16.46 -0.60
CA PHE A 161 -2.45 -17.11 0.31
C PHE A 161 -3.82 -17.32 -0.36
N PRO A 162 -3.87 -18.08 -1.48
CA PRO A 162 -5.03 -18.06 -2.37
C PRO A 162 -6.31 -18.62 -1.73
N ASP A 163 -6.17 -19.44 -0.69
CA ASP A 163 -7.28 -20.08 0.00
C ASP A 163 -7.84 -19.27 1.15
N GLU A 164 -7.12 -18.24 1.61
CA GLU A 164 -7.54 -17.40 2.73
C GLU A 164 -8.77 -16.55 2.38
N PRO A 165 -9.77 -16.44 3.29
CA PRO A 165 -10.98 -15.66 3.03
C PRO A 165 -10.69 -14.19 2.67
N TRP A 166 -9.71 -13.56 3.32
CA TRP A 166 -9.33 -12.17 3.05
C TRP A 166 -8.71 -12.02 1.65
N ALA A 167 -7.90 -12.98 1.21
CA ALA A 167 -7.24 -12.96 -0.09
C ALA A 167 -8.26 -13.12 -1.23
N LYS A 168 -9.26 -13.99 -1.05
CA LYS A 168 -10.39 -14.15 -1.99
C LYS A 168 -11.20 -12.87 -2.14
N VAL A 169 -11.53 -12.20 -1.04
CA VAL A 169 -12.26 -10.91 -1.06
C VAL A 169 -11.44 -9.81 -1.72
N LEU A 170 -10.16 -9.72 -1.38
CA LEU A 170 -9.24 -8.72 -1.93
C LEU A 170 -9.07 -8.90 -3.43
N ARG A 171 -8.79 -10.13 -3.87
CA ARG A 171 -8.70 -10.50 -5.30
C ARG A 171 -9.96 -10.12 -6.06
N LYS A 172 -11.13 -10.57 -5.60
CA LYS A 172 -12.41 -10.33 -6.29
C LYS A 172 -12.65 -8.84 -6.51
N ARG A 173 -12.43 -8.03 -5.47
CA ARG A 173 -12.60 -6.57 -5.56
C ARG A 173 -11.58 -5.93 -6.49
N SER A 174 -10.31 -6.35 -6.42
CA SER A 174 -9.29 -5.84 -7.33
C SER A 174 -9.61 -6.14 -8.79
N GLU A 175 -10.13 -7.34 -9.09
CA GLU A 175 -10.63 -7.68 -10.42
C GLU A 175 -11.82 -6.80 -10.83
N GLU A 176 -12.86 -6.69 -9.99
CA GLU A 176 -14.04 -5.87 -10.31
C GLU A 176 -13.67 -4.40 -10.58
N THR A 177 -12.83 -3.81 -9.73
CA THR A 177 -12.38 -2.42 -9.88
C THR A 177 -11.51 -2.25 -11.13
N LEU A 178 -10.51 -3.12 -11.35
CA LEU A 178 -9.66 -3.05 -12.55
C LEU A 178 -10.49 -3.21 -13.83
N ALA A 179 -11.50 -4.07 -13.85
CA ALA A 179 -12.37 -4.24 -15.00
C ALA A 179 -13.07 -2.92 -15.40
N SER A 180 -13.45 -2.11 -14.42
CA SER A 180 -14.07 -0.79 -14.65
C SER A 180 -13.08 0.29 -15.12
N MET A 181 -11.79 0.12 -14.81
CA MET A 181 -10.70 1.05 -15.15
C MET A 181 -10.07 0.78 -16.51
N TRP A 182 -10.36 -0.37 -17.14
CA TRP A 182 -9.73 -0.74 -18.41
C TRP A 182 -10.12 0.23 -19.54
N ILE A 183 -9.10 0.80 -20.19
CA ILE A 183 -9.20 1.62 -21.38
C ILE A 183 -8.58 0.85 -22.54
N ASN A 184 -9.42 0.46 -23.49
CA ASN A 184 -8.97 -0.12 -24.75
C ASN A 184 -8.51 1.01 -25.68
N THR A 185 -7.26 0.96 -26.10
CA THR A 185 -6.74 1.80 -27.20
C THR A 185 -6.55 0.88 -28.40
N GLY A 186 -6.83 1.35 -29.63
CA GLY A 186 -6.85 0.46 -30.80
C GLY A 186 -5.57 -0.38 -31.02
N ASN A 187 -4.43 0.07 -30.48
CA ASN A 187 -3.12 -0.57 -30.53
C ASN A 187 -2.58 -1.04 -29.16
N GLY A 188 -3.43 -1.14 -28.12
CA GLY A 188 -3.01 -1.54 -26.78
C GLY A 188 -4.12 -1.38 -25.73
N GLY A 189 -3.74 -1.06 -24.50
CA GLY A 189 -4.68 -0.61 -23.49
C GLY A 189 -4.00 -0.33 -22.17
N PHE A 190 -4.68 0.38 -21.29
CA PHE A 190 -4.18 0.70 -19.95
C PHE A 190 -5.33 0.76 -18.96
N PHE A 191 -5.02 0.61 -17.68
CA PHE A 191 -5.93 0.94 -16.60
C PHE A 191 -5.77 2.43 -16.25
N CYS A 192 -6.86 3.19 -16.35
CA CYS A 192 -6.88 4.57 -15.87
C CYS A 192 -6.76 4.60 -14.34
N ARG A 193 -6.37 5.74 -13.74
CA ARG A 193 -6.13 5.83 -12.29
C ARG A 193 -7.38 5.58 -11.45
N HIS A 194 -8.54 5.98 -11.97
CA HIS A 194 -9.84 5.84 -11.33
C HIS A 194 -10.92 5.79 -12.43
N PRO A 195 -12.07 5.10 -12.24
CA PRO A 195 -13.09 4.97 -13.29
C PRO A 195 -13.63 6.32 -13.81
N GLN A 196 -13.66 7.34 -12.94
CA GLN A 196 -14.08 8.71 -13.24
C GLN A 196 -12.93 9.57 -13.81
N GLN A 197 -11.68 9.11 -13.72
CA GLN A 197 -10.49 9.79 -14.24
C GLN A 197 -9.88 9.03 -15.43
N ARG A 198 -10.69 8.77 -16.46
CA ARG A 198 -10.34 7.91 -17.61
C ARG A 198 -9.09 8.35 -18.39
N ASN A 199 -8.72 9.63 -18.30
CA ASN A 199 -7.55 10.20 -18.99
C ASN A 199 -6.25 10.13 -18.18
N THR A 200 -6.34 9.87 -16.88
CA THR A 200 -5.17 9.80 -15.98
C THR A 200 -4.61 8.39 -16.02
N LYS A 201 -3.32 8.27 -16.35
CA LYS A 201 -2.62 6.99 -16.50
C LYS A 201 -1.17 7.13 -16.07
N PHE A 202 -0.67 6.13 -15.36
CA PHE A 202 0.72 6.06 -14.92
C PHE A 202 1.30 4.71 -15.30
N ALA A 203 2.47 4.73 -15.96
CA ALA A 203 3.16 3.52 -16.38
C ALA A 203 3.52 2.63 -15.18
N PHE A 204 4.11 3.21 -14.13
CA PHE A 204 4.49 2.49 -12.91
C PHE A 204 3.30 1.72 -12.29
N THR A 205 2.16 2.38 -12.10
CA THR A 205 0.94 1.74 -11.57
C THR A 205 0.43 0.63 -12.48
N ASN A 206 0.44 0.85 -13.80
CA ASN A 206 0.00 -0.16 -14.77
C ASN A 206 0.94 -1.37 -14.83
N PHE A 207 2.24 -1.19 -14.63
CA PHE A 207 3.18 -2.30 -14.48
C PHE A 207 2.96 -3.07 -13.17
N GLY A 208 2.71 -2.37 -12.06
CA GLY A 208 2.31 -3.02 -10.81
C GLY A 208 1.01 -3.83 -10.95
N VAL A 209 0.02 -3.29 -11.66
CA VAL A 209 -1.22 -4.01 -12.00
C VAL A 209 -0.93 -5.23 -12.90
N SER A 210 -0.10 -5.06 -13.92
CA SER A 210 0.29 -6.16 -14.82
C SER A 210 0.95 -7.30 -14.05
N TYR A 211 1.80 -6.98 -13.09
CA TYR A 211 2.45 -7.94 -12.20
C TYR A 211 1.45 -8.67 -11.28
N GLY A 212 0.53 -7.93 -10.66
CA GLY A 212 -0.55 -8.52 -9.86
C GLY A 212 -1.46 -9.45 -10.66
N LEU A 213 -1.87 -9.04 -11.87
CA LEU A 213 -2.68 -9.85 -12.79
C LEU A 213 -1.93 -11.12 -13.23
N ALA A 214 -0.65 -11.00 -13.56
CA ALA A 214 0.20 -12.12 -13.96
C ALA A 214 0.38 -13.13 -12.82
N SER A 215 0.52 -12.68 -11.58
CA SER A 215 0.65 -13.54 -10.39
C SER A 215 -0.55 -14.48 -10.22
N TRP A 216 -1.75 -14.01 -10.55
CA TRP A 216 -2.98 -14.79 -10.56
C TRP A 216 -3.32 -15.45 -11.90
N LYS A 217 -2.53 -15.21 -12.95
CA LYS A 217 -2.75 -15.68 -14.33
C LYS A 217 -4.11 -15.25 -14.89
N ILE A 218 -4.54 -14.04 -14.56
CA ILE A 218 -5.82 -13.47 -15.00
C ILE A 218 -5.60 -12.38 -16.05
N TRP A 219 -6.46 -12.36 -17.06
CA TRP A 219 -6.41 -11.42 -18.20
C TRP A 219 -5.03 -11.28 -18.88
N PRO A 220 -4.42 -12.38 -19.35
CA PRO A 220 -3.12 -12.32 -20.02
C PRO A 220 -3.11 -11.37 -21.23
N GLU A 221 -4.20 -11.31 -22.01
CA GLU A 221 -4.33 -10.36 -23.12
C GLU A 221 -4.22 -8.89 -22.65
N ARG A 222 -4.77 -8.54 -21.47
CA ARG A 222 -4.66 -7.17 -20.95
C ARG A 222 -3.25 -6.86 -20.49
N VAL A 223 -2.55 -7.83 -19.89
CA VAL A 223 -1.13 -7.70 -19.52
C VAL A 223 -0.29 -7.43 -20.78
N ASP A 224 -0.46 -8.23 -21.83
CA ASP A 224 0.23 -8.05 -23.10
C ASP A 224 -0.07 -6.68 -23.73
N ARG A 225 -1.33 -6.24 -23.68
CA ARG A 225 -1.77 -4.95 -24.23
C ARG A 225 -1.29 -3.75 -23.43
N ILE A 226 -1.06 -3.88 -22.12
CA ILE A 226 -0.40 -2.85 -21.31
C ILE A 226 1.05 -2.72 -21.72
N ASN A 227 1.74 -3.85 -21.87
CA ASN A 227 3.13 -3.86 -22.31
C ASN A 227 3.26 -3.22 -23.71
N GLN A 228 2.44 -3.65 -24.67
CA GLN A 228 2.38 -3.05 -26.01
C GLN A 228 2.04 -1.55 -25.99
N PHE A 229 1.09 -1.15 -25.13
CA PHE A 229 0.73 0.25 -24.98
C PHE A 229 1.93 1.05 -24.46
N PHE A 230 2.53 0.67 -23.32
CA PHE A 230 3.64 1.42 -22.71
C PHE A 230 5.00 1.26 -23.43
N GLU A 231 5.15 0.29 -24.32
CA GLU A 231 6.29 0.20 -25.25
C GLU A 231 6.27 1.32 -26.31
N CYS A 232 5.08 1.68 -26.78
CA CYS A 232 4.88 2.71 -27.81
C CYS A 232 4.36 4.04 -27.25
N TYR A 233 3.85 4.06 -26.02
CA TYR A 233 3.18 5.19 -25.41
C TYR A 233 4.16 6.32 -25.13
N GLN A 234 3.67 7.51 -25.43
CA GLN A 234 4.33 8.77 -25.21
C GLN A 234 3.34 9.69 -24.46
N SER A 235 3.61 9.94 -23.18
CA SER A 235 3.02 10.92 -22.26
C SER A 235 2.99 12.37 -22.77
N HIS A 236 3.86 12.72 -23.71
CA HIS A 236 4.09 14.04 -24.29
C HIS A 236 4.36 15.16 -23.26
N ASP A 237 4.79 14.77 -22.06
CA ASP A 237 5.40 15.62 -21.04
C ASP A 237 6.91 15.30 -20.91
N GLU A 238 7.62 15.84 -19.93
CA GLU A 238 9.08 15.61 -19.79
C GLU A 238 9.45 14.11 -19.53
N TYR A 239 8.49 13.22 -19.31
CA TYR A 239 8.69 11.78 -19.11
C TYR A 239 8.76 10.96 -20.40
N ASP A 240 8.81 11.61 -21.58
CA ASP A 240 8.65 10.97 -22.87
C ASP A 240 9.91 10.45 -23.56
N THR A 241 10.38 9.28 -23.15
CA THR A 241 11.16 8.40 -24.02
C THR A 241 10.81 6.94 -23.77
N LYS A 242 10.87 6.09 -24.81
CA LYS A 242 10.57 4.64 -24.75
C LYS A 242 11.16 4.02 -23.49
N SER A 243 10.43 3.18 -22.74
CA SER A 243 10.88 2.65 -21.43
C SER A 243 12.32 2.12 -21.40
N GLU A 244 12.77 1.41 -22.45
CA GLU A 244 14.18 0.98 -22.59
C GLU A 244 15.15 2.14 -22.91
N SER A 245 14.75 3.09 -23.76
CA SER A 245 15.58 4.27 -24.03
C SER A 245 15.62 5.21 -22.82
N MET A 246 14.54 5.29 -22.05
CA MET A 246 14.42 6.04 -20.81
C MET A 246 15.35 5.47 -19.75
N LEU A 247 15.28 4.17 -19.46
CA LEU A 247 16.20 3.52 -18.53
C LEU A 247 17.66 3.64 -19.02
N THR A 248 17.90 3.58 -20.32
CA THR A 248 19.23 3.85 -20.89
C THR A 248 19.66 5.30 -20.66
N THR A 249 18.76 6.26 -20.78
CA THR A 249 19.04 7.67 -20.46
C THR A 249 19.07 7.97 -18.97
N MET A 250 18.51 7.12 -18.11
CA MET A 250 18.60 7.22 -16.65
C MET A 250 19.84 6.51 -16.09
N TRP A 251 20.46 5.63 -16.88
CA TRP A 251 21.68 4.94 -16.47
C TRP A 251 22.80 5.94 -16.18
N VAL A 252 23.48 5.72 -15.06
CA VAL A 252 24.69 6.42 -14.63
C VAL A 252 25.74 5.37 -14.32
N ASP A 253 26.79 5.35 -15.13
CA ASP A 253 27.98 4.57 -14.86
C ASP A 253 28.86 5.33 -13.86
N VAL A 254 29.15 4.71 -12.72
CA VAL A 254 29.94 5.32 -11.64
C VAL A 254 31.34 4.73 -11.61
N ALA A 255 31.46 3.42 -11.81
CA ALA A 255 32.70 2.67 -11.90
C ALA A 255 32.47 1.41 -12.75
N PRO A 256 33.52 0.69 -13.19
CA PRO A 256 33.37 -0.49 -14.03
C PRO A 256 32.39 -1.55 -13.50
N ASP A 257 32.30 -1.67 -12.17
CA ASP A 257 31.45 -2.60 -11.43
C ASP A 257 30.28 -1.92 -10.71
N ARG A 258 30.05 -0.61 -10.91
CA ARG A 258 29.05 0.17 -10.16
C ARG A 258 28.29 1.15 -11.04
N GLY A 259 26.98 1.17 -10.87
CA GLY A 259 26.12 2.11 -11.55
C GLY A 259 24.72 2.11 -10.97
N TYR A 260 23.94 3.13 -11.32
CA TYR A 260 22.57 3.26 -10.85
C TYR A 260 21.70 3.92 -11.91
N PHE A 261 20.39 3.77 -11.77
CA PHE A 261 19.40 4.56 -12.49
C PHE A 261 19.06 5.80 -11.67
N CYS A 262 19.31 6.97 -12.23
CA CYS A 262 18.91 8.23 -11.62
C CYS A 262 17.38 8.40 -11.68
N ARG A 263 16.82 9.32 -10.90
CA ARG A 263 15.36 9.48 -10.77
C ARG A 263 14.67 9.78 -12.11
N GLU A 264 15.30 10.62 -12.93
CA GLU A 264 14.88 10.94 -14.31
C GLU A 264 16.10 11.44 -15.11
N PRO A 265 16.06 11.46 -16.45
CA PRO A 265 17.23 11.74 -17.29
C PRO A 265 17.96 13.06 -16.97
N GLY A 266 17.22 14.10 -16.61
CA GLY A 266 17.78 15.41 -16.25
C GLY A 266 18.43 15.47 -14.87
N HIS A 267 18.13 14.52 -13.97
CA HIS A 267 18.52 14.57 -12.57
C HIS A 267 19.51 13.46 -12.23
N LYS A 268 20.62 13.40 -12.97
CA LYS A 268 21.66 12.34 -12.89
C LYS A 268 22.21 12.06 -11.48
N LYS A 269 22.15 13.03 -10.57
CA LYS A 269 22.68 12.89 -9.19
C LYS A 269 21.65 12.32 -8.20
N VAL A 270 20.36 12.39 -8.54
CA VAL A 270 19.25 11.95 -7.69
C VAL A 270 19.05 10.46 -7.89
N LYS A 271 19.12 9.70 -6.81
CA LYS A 271 19.09 8.23 -6.81
C LYS A 271 18.48 7.75 -5.50
N PHE A 272 17.69 6.68 -5.57
CA PHE A 272 17.05 6.07 -4.42
C PHE A 272 17.29 4.56 -4.47
N ALA A 273 17.69 3.98 -3.33
CA ALA A 273 17.97 2.56 -3.22
C ALA A 273 16.72 1.73 -3.53
N PHE A 274 15.58 2.03 -2.89
CA PHE A 274 14.32 1.31 -3.10
C PHE A 274 13.92 1.25 -4.59
N THR A 275 13.99 2.39 -5.30
CA THR A 275 13.62 2.48 -6.72
C THR A 275 14.57 1.65 -7.59
N ASN A 276 15.86 1.71 -7.30
CA ASN A 276 16.87 0.98 -8.06
C ASN A 276 16.77 -0.53 -7.85
N PHE A 277 16.46 -0.98 -6.64
CA PHE A 277 16.14 -2.38 -6.38
C PHE A 277 14.86 -2.82 -7.10
N GLY A 278 13.84 -1.96 -7.18
CA GLY A 278 12.64 -2.21 -8.00
C GLY A 278 12.94 -2.35 -9.50
N VAL A 279 13.78 -1.47 -10.05
CA VAL A 279 14.24 -1.57 -11.45
C VAL A 279 15.06 -2.84 -11.66
N SER A 280 15.97 -3.16 -10.74
CA SER A 280 16.76 -4.39 -10.77
C SER A 280 15.88 -5.64 -10.77
N TYR A 281 14.88 -5.70 -9.89
CA TYR A 281 13.90 -6.78 -9.83
C TYR A 281 13.13 -6.93 -11.15
N ALA A 282 12.62 -5.83 -11.70
CA ALA A 282 11.90 -5.82 -12.96
C ALA A 282 12.76 -6.26 -14.15
N LEU A 283 14.01 -5.78 -14.25
CA LEU A 283 14.94 -6.21 -15.30
C LEU A 283 15.24 -7.71 -15.23
N GLN A 284 15.40 -8.25 -14.02
CA GLN A 284 15.65 -9.68 -13.81
C GLN A 284 14.44 -10.54 -14.16
N SER A 285 13.21 -10.06 -13.96
CA SER A 285 11.99 -10.84 -14.27
C SER A 285 11.80 -11.06 -15.78
N VAL A 286 12.27 -10.11 -16.60
CA VAL A 286 12.22 -10.20 -18.08
C VAL A 286 13.56 -10.59 -18.72
N GLY A 287 14.61 -10.83 -17.93
CA GLY A 287 15.93 -11.25 -18.41
C GLY A 287 16.72 -10.17 -19.16
N LEU A 288 16.50 -8.89 -18.84
CA LEU A 288 17.17 -7.76 -19.50
C LEU A 288 18.36 -7.22 -18.68
N TRP A 289 19.41 -6.83 -19.39
CA TRP A 289 20.62 -6.15 -18.88
C TRP A 289 21.21 -6.70 -17.56
N PRO A 290 21.59 -7.99 -17.51
CA PRO A 290 22.13 -8.61 -16.30
C PRO A 290 23.38 -7.90 -15.76
N GLU A 291 24.19 -7.28 -16.62
CA GLU A 291 25.35 -6.50 -16.19
C GLU A 291 24.95 -5.24 -15.41
N ARG A 292 23.92 -4.50 -15.85
CA ARG A 292 23.43 -3.30 -15.15
C ARG A 292 22.80 -3.66 -13.81
N VAL A 293 22.07 -4.78 -13.76
CA VAL A 293 21.52 -5.36 -12.51
C VAL A 293 22.64 -5.59 -11.48
N ASN A 294 23.73 -6.25 -11.89
CA ASN A 294 24.87 -6.52 -11.00
C ASN A 294 25.49 -5.21 -10.49
N LYS A 295 25.69 -4.23 -11.38
CA LYS A 295 26.25 -2.91 -11.04
C LYS A 295 25.36 -2.11 -10.08
N VAL A 296 24.03 -2.22 -10.20
CA VAL A 296 23.06 -1.61 -9.28
C VAL A 296 23.17 -2.22 -7.90
N ASN A 297 23.13 -3.55 -7.81
CA ASN A 297 23.22 -4.24 -6.52
C ASN A 297 24.55 -3.92 -5.82
N ALA A 298 25.68 -3.97 -6.55
CA ALA A 298 27.00 -3.62 -6.01
C ALA A 298 27.10 -2.16 -5.56
N PHE A 299 26.47 -1.22 -6.27
CA PHE A 299 26.45 0.19 -5.87
C PHE A 299 25.67 0.37 -4.56
N PHE A 300 24.48 -0.19 -4.45
CA PHE A 300 23.59 0.02 -3.29
C PHE A 300 23.92 -0.85 -2.07
N GLU A 301 24.78 -1.85 -2.19
CA GLU A 301 25.31 -2.61 -1.05
C GLU A 301 26.12 -1.73 -0.09
N SER A 302 26.82 -0.72 -0.62
CA SER A 302 27.68 0.18 0.17
C SER A 302 27.21 1.64 0.20
N TYR A 303 26.22 2.01 -0.63
CA TYR A 303 25.65 3.35 -0.64
C TYR A 303 24.78 3.60 0.60
N LYS A 304 24.89 4.82 1.13
CA LYS A 304 24.01 5.35 2.19
C LYS A 304 23.49 6.71 1.77
N SER A 305 22.16 6.90 1.82
CA SER A 305 21.51 8.17 1.49
C SER A 305 21.66 9.21 2.60
N GLN A 306 21.94 8.77 3.84
CA GLN A 306 21.96 9.58 5.06
C GLN A 306 20.62 10.24 5.36
N ASP A 307 19.53 9.58 4.97
CA ASP A 307 18.15 9.96 5.26
C ASP A 307 17.35 8.73 5.74
N GLU A 308 16.04 8.90 5.94
CA GLU A 308 15.14 7.84 6.43
C GLU A 308 15.15 6.56 5.59
N TYR A 309 15.47 6.65 4.29
CA TYR A 309 15.50 5.48 3.40
C TYR A 309 16.62 4.48 3.72
N ASP A 310 17.65 4.89 4.48
CA ASP A 310 18.71 3.98 4.94
C ASP A 310 18.21 2.98 6.00
N THR A 311 17.11 3.30 6.68
CA THR A 311 16.52 2.49 7.76
C THR A 311 15.12 2.00 7.46
N ASP A 312 14.46 2.55 6.44
CA ASP A 312 13.10 2.16 6.09
C ASP A 312 13.02 0.72 5.61
N ALA A 313 12.04 0.00 6.16
CA ALA A 313 11.79 -1.41 5.84
C ALA A 313 11.59 -1.65 4.34
N ILE A 314 11.00 -0.70 3.61
CA ILE A 314 10.76 -0.82 2.17
C ILE A 314 12.07 -0.97 1.37
N THR A 315 13.13 -0.26 1.75
CA THR A 315 14.44 -0.37 1.08
C THR A 315 15.01 -1.77 1.27
N HIS A 316 14.93 -2.32 2.48
CA HIS A 316 15.41 -3.67 2.80
C HIS A 316 14.60 -4.77 2.12
N VAL A 317 13.26 -4.64 2.09
CA VAL A 317 12.38 -5.58 1.38
C VAL A 317 12.69 -5.58 -0.10
N MET A 318 12.82 -4.40 -0.72
CA MET A 318 13.14 -4.30 -2.14
C MET A 318 14.54 -4.83 -2.45
N HIS A 319 15.51 -4.63 -1.56
CA HIS A 319 16.83 -5.25 -1.68
C HIS A 319 16.75 -6.77 -1.72
N LEU A 320 16.00 -7.38 -0.80
CA LEU A 320 15.78 -8.84 -0.78
C LEU A 320 15.09 -9.33 -2.05
N ASN A 321 14.07 -8.61 -2.53
CA ASN A 321 13.39 -8.92 -3.79
C ASN A 321 14.36 -8.87 -4.98
N SER A 322 15.27 -7.88 -4.99
CA SER A 322 16.32 -7.74 -6.01
C SER A 322 17.37 -8.85 -5.96
N LEU A 323 17.74 -9.36 -4.78
CA LEU A 323 18.73 -10.42 -4.62
C LEU A 323 18.17 -11.83 -4.89
N PHE A 324 16.90 -12.05 -4.56
CA PHE A 324 16.24 -13.35 -4.68
C PHE A 324 15.04 -13.31 -5.64
N PRO A 325 15.20 -12.77 -6.87
CA PRO A 325 14.06 -12.62 -7.76
C PRO A 325 13.47 -14.00 -8.08
N GLY A 326 14.26 -15.07 -8.14
CA GLY A 326 13.77 -16.42 -8.38
C GLY A 326 12.70 -16.90 -7.39
N VAL A 327 12.73 -16.47 -6.12
CA VAL A 327 11.70 -16.84 -5.13
C VAL A 327 10.37 -16.14 -5.42
N PHE A 328 10.42 -14.95 -6.02
CA PHE A 328 9.25 -14.10 -6.31
C PHE A 328 8.81 -14.13 -7.80
N VAL A 329 9.68 -14.61 -8.69
CA VAL A 329 9.52 -14.70 -10.15
C VAL A 329 9.28 -16.15 -10.62
N ALA A 330 9.54 -17.18 -9.77
CA ALA A 330 9.40 -18.59 -10.14
C ALA A 330 8.01 -18.97 -10.70
N SER A 331 6.97 -18.18 -10.43
CA SER A 331 5.64 -18.34 -11.01
C SER A 331 5.59 -18.11 -12.54
N TYR A 332 6.56 -17.40 -13.12
CA TYR A 332 6.57 -17.02 -14.55
C TYR A 332 7.29 -18.01 -15.47
N LYS A 333 8.37 -18.66 -15.00
CA LYS A 333 9.15 -19.59 -15.85
C LYS A 333 8.58 -21.01 -15.97
N ALA A 334 7.54 -21.36 -15.22
CA ALA A 334 6.92 -22.68 -15.30
C ALA A 334 6.00 -22.90 -16.52
N VAL A 335 5.88 -21.95 -17.46
CA VAL A 335 4.97 -22.05 -18.63
C VAL A 335 5.69 -21.83 -19.97
N SER A 336 6.94 -22.25 -20.09
CA SER A 336 7.60 -22.39 -21.41
C SER A 336 8.10 -23.82 -21.64
N GLY A 337 7.17 -24.77 -21.47
CA GLY A 337 7.29 -26.16 -21.89
C GLY A 337 6.03 -26.58 -22.64
#